data_AF-A0A484MXU8-F1
#
_entry.id   AF-A0A484MXU8-F1
#
_cell.length_a   1.000
_cell.length_b   1.000
_cell.length_c   1.000
_cell.angle_alpha   90.00
_cell.angle_beta   90.00
_cell.angle_gamma   90.00
#
_symmetry.space_group_name_H-M   'P 1'
#
loop_
_entity.id
_entity.type
_entity.pdbx_description
1 polymer ?
#
loop_
_entity_poly.entity_id
_entity_poly.type
_entity_poly.pdbx_seq_one_letter_code
_entity_poly.pdbx_strand_id
1 'polypeptide(L)'
;MQSRLMQNGLFDGDSVSENESQLLDGHLAAITVAVRWIMATDYIIAECDGGVGNGAECDGGRVVISSMSVKNKGQQCWIFSAVAHHPGVGGMKNNNNSHDQQSSIMATTIKALTPPINAFTLISLFFFFACGLTCGVVLSFYGNYNSWSLRLQFVHAPRRRPPPPPAAGARVGLRDFLAPPENRAHDMTDEELLWRASVAPKIPDAPFRRVPKVAFMFLARRELPLRPLWEKFFDGHEGLFSIYVHSDPSYNGTEEPPPDSVFHGTRIPSKKVEWGKANMIEAERRLLANALLDFSNERFVLLSEACIPLFNFPTIYSYLTNSSETNVEVYDLPGPVGRGRYNKRMGPTLRIQDWRKGSQWFEMDRRLALEVISERTYFPLFQAYCTGQCYSDEHYLPSLVYLKFGKENSNRTLTWVDWSKGGPHPSRFYRNDVTVEFLHKLRNGSKCEYNGHETTMCHLFARKFTPHALSRLLILAPKLMEFHGH
;
A
#
# COMPACT_ATOMS: atom_id res chain seq x y z
N MET A 1 -25.13 66.94 14.44
CA MET A 1 -23.68 66.66 14.49
C MET A 1 -23.36 65.84 13.25
N GLN A 2 -23.03 66.46 12.10
CA GLN A 2 -21.67 66.89 11.68
C GLN A 2 -20.64 65.78 11.95
N SER A 3 -19.85 65.26 10.98
CA SER A 3 -19.35 65.80 9.70
C SER A 3 -18.60 64.63 8.97
N ARG A 4 -18.83 64.35 7.67
CA ARG A 4 -18.05 64.77 6.46
C ARG A 4 -16.60 64.25 6.41
N LEU A 5 -15.93 63.96 5.29
CA LEU A 5 -16.16 63.77 3.83
C LEU A 5 -14.73 63.70 3.21
N MET A 6 -14.64 63.31 1.93
CA MET A 6 -13.58 63.54 0.89
C MET A 6 -12.94 62.21 0.42
N GLN A 7 -13.23 61.61 -0.74
CA GLN A 7 -13.25 62.03 -2.17
C GLN A 7 -11.89 62.03 -2.91
N ASN A 8 -11.82 61.13 -3.91
CA ASN A 8 -11.52 61.30 -5.35
C ASN A 8 -10.15 61.72 -5.92
N GLY A 9 -9.90 61.16 -7.13
CA GLY A 9 -8.99 61.59 -8.20
C GLY A 9 -8.07 60.43 -8.63
N LEU A 10 -8.08 59.81 -9.82
CA LEU A 10 -8.38 60.15 -11.23
C LEU A 10 -7.58 61.32 -11.83
N PHE A 11 -6.55 60.97 -12.61
CA PHE A 11 -5.87 61.64 -13.74
C PHE A 11 -4.96 60.53 -14.34
N ASP A 12 -5.07 60.01 -15.57
CA ASP A 12 -5.17 60.57 -16.93
C ASP A 12 -3.92 61.36 -17.38
N GLY A 13 -3.34 60.97 -18.52
CA GLY A 13 -2.49 61.84 -19.32
C GLY A 13 -1.23 61.24 -19.97
N ASP A 14 -1.33 61.02 -21.29
CA ASP A 14 -0.33 61.33 -22.34
C ASP A 14 0.78 60.31 -22.66
N SER A 15 0.67 59.59 -23.80
CA SER A 15 0.95 59.99 -25.21
C SER A 15 2.47 60.04 -25.49
N VAL A 16 2.99 59.35 -26.51
CA VAL A 16 3.20 59.88 -27.87
C VAL A 16 3.39 58.73 -28.88
N SER A 17 2.78 58.94 -30.03
CA SER A 17 2.85 58.24 -31.32
C SER A 17 4.18 58.43 -32.04
N GLU A 18 4.60 57.46 -32.86
CA GLU A 18 5.05 57.75 -34.24
C GLU A 18 5.00 56.52 -35.15
N ASN A 19 4.56 56.79 -36.39
CA ASN A 19 4.31 55.87 -37.51
C ASN A 19 5.62 55.52 -38.24
N GLU A 20 5.70 54.33 -38.83
CA GLU A 20 5.81 54.17 -40.29
C GLU A 20 5.65 52.71 -40.73
N SER A 21 4.86 52.53 -41.78
CA SER A 21 4.57 51.28 -42.48
C SER A 21 5.53 51.06 -43.65
N GLN A 22 6.02 49.83 -43.87
CA GLN A 22 5.94 49.12 -45.17
C GLN A 22 6.55 47.69 -45.16
N LEU A 23 5.72 46.74 -45.60
CA LEU A 23 5.97 45.48 -46.35
C LEU A 23 7.11 44.52 -45.94
N LEU A 24 6.77 43.31 -45.47
CA LEU A 24 6.66 42.05 -46.25
C LEU A 24 6.71 40.80 -45.33
N ASP A 25 5.70 39.93 -45.51
CA ASP A 25 5.63 38.47 -45.28
C ASP A 25 6.35 37.77 -44.11
N GLY A 26 5.58 36.96 -43.37
CA GLY A 26 6.11 35.72 -42.76
C GLY A 26 5.66 35.41 -41.34
N HIS A 27 4.93 34.31 -41.19
CA HIS A 27 4.48 33.69 -39.94
C HIS A 27 5.57 33.50 -38.87
N LEU A 28 5.24 33.81 -37.59
CA LEU A 28 5.19 32.90 -36.43
C LEU A 28 5.24 33.70 -35.12
N ALA A 29 4.17 33.61 -34.32
CA ALA A 29 4.14 34.13 -32.96
C ALA A 29 5.05 33.29 -32.05
N ALA A 30 6.08 33.90 -31.47
CA ALA A 30 6.87 33.32 -30.39
C ALA A 30 6.12 33.49 -29.06
N ILE A 31 5.83 32.39 -28.37
CA ILE A 31 5.36 32.41 -26.99
C ILE A 31 6.60 32.54 -26.08
N THR A 32 6.74 33.68 -25.42
CA THR A 32 7.75 33.91 -24.37
C THR A 32 7.24 33.38 -23.04
N VAL A 33 7.90 32.37 -22.44
CA VAL A 33 7.70 32.00 -21.03
C VAL A 33 8.91 32.47 -20.24
N ALA A 34 8.70 33.39 -19.31
CA ALA A 34 9.72 33.88 -18.40
C ALA A 34 9.89 32.89 -17.22
N VAL A 35 11.12 32.43 -16.98
CA VAL A 35 11.49 31.67 -15.78
C VAL A 35 12.38 32.57 -14.91
N ARG A 36 11.98 32.78 -13.66
CA ARG A 36 12.73 33.56 -12.67
C ARG A 36 13.55 32.60 -11.80
N TRP A 37 14.87 32.76 -11.77
CA TRP A 37 15.78 31.93 -10.96
C TRP A 37 16.01 32.58 -9.59
N ILE A 38 15.79 31.84 -8.50
CA ILE A 38 16.29 32.18 -7.15
C ILE A 38 17.18 31.02 -6.70
N MET A 39 18.43 31.32 -6.36
CA MET A 39 19.43 30.35 -5.92
C MET A 39 19.48 30.27 -4.39
N ALA A 40 19.21 29.09 -3.83
CA ALA A 40 19.66 28.70 -2.49
C ALA A 40 19.83 27.16 -2.43
N THR A 41 21.08 26.70 -2.48
CA THR A 41 21.61 25.38 -2.07
C THR A 41 20.87 24.09 -2.48
N ASP A 42 21.49 23.38 -3.44
CA ASP A 42 21.54 21.94 -3.70
C ASP A 42 20.30 21.09 -4.03
N TYR A 43 19.12 21.65 -4.30
CA TYR A 43 18.04 20.90 -4.99
C TYR A 43 17.26 21.77 -5.99
N ILE A 44 17.02 21.27 -7.20
CA ILE A 44 16.06 21.84 -8.16
C ILE A 44 14.67 21.27 -7.84
N ILE A 45 13.76 22.11 -7.35
CA ILE A 45 12.34 21.79 -7.21
C ILE A 45 11.65 22.30 -8.48
N ALA A 46 11.07 21.40 -9.27
CA ALA A 46 10.12 21.78 -10.32
C ALA A 46 8.71 21.65 -9.74
N GLU A 47 8.02 22.77 -9.58
CA GLU A 47 6.59 22.84 -9.25
C GLU A 47 5.82 22.87 -10.58
N CYS A 48 4.97 21.86 -10.84
CA CYS A 48 4.15 21.80 -12.05
C CYS A 48 2.70 22.11 -11.71
N ASP A 49 2.23 23.29 -12.12
CA ASP A 49 0.80 23.61 -12.18
C ASP A 49 0.19 23.07 -13.49
N GLY A 50 -0.84 22.24 -13.33
CA GLY A 50 -1.94 21.95 -14.27
C GLY A 50 -1.64 21.75 -15.77
N GLY A 51 -1.67 20.50 -16.25
CA GLY A 51 -1.85 20.21 -17.68
C GLY A 51 -1.76 18.72 -18.03
N VAL A 52 -2.74 18.21 -18.79
CA VAL A 52 -2.90 16.80 -19.17
C VAL A 52 -1.96 16.43 -20.33
N GLY A 53 -1.15 15.38 -20.15
CA GLY A 53 -0.34 14.75 -21.20
C GLY A 53 0.12 13.35 -20.81
N ASN A 54 -0.02 12.38 -21.72
CA ASN A 54 0.18 10.96 -21.48
C ASN A 54 1.62 10.60 -21.09
N GLY A 55 1.77 9.83 -20.00
CA GLY A 55 2.96 9.01 -19.73
C GLY A 55 4.00 9.61 -18.79
N ALA A 56 3.68 9.69 -17.51
CA ALA A 56 4.66 9.73 -16.43
C ALA A 56 4.05 9.12 -15.16
N GLU A 57 4.68 8.07 -14.62
CA GLU A 57 4.29 7.43 -13.36
C GLU A 57 5.33 7.80 -12.29
N CYS A 58 4.85 8.30 -11.14
CA CYS A 58 5.69 8.66 -10.00
C CYS A 58 5.71 7.48 -9.01
N ASP A 59 6.87 6.82 -8.89
CA ASP A 59 7.19 5.95 -7.77
C ASP A 59 8.41 6.53 -7.02
N GLY A 60 8.43 6.37 -5.70
CA GLY A 60 9.23 7.15 -4.76
C GLY A 60 10.64 7.53 -5.21
N GLY A 61 10.85 8.84 -5.42
CA GLY A 61 12.14 9.50 -5.23
C GLY A 61 13.21 9.43 -6.33
N ARG A 62 12.95 8.87 -7.52
CA ARG A 62 13.88 8.99 -8.67
C ARG A 62 13.14 9.08 -10.01
N VAL A 63 13.42 10.13 -10.78
CA VAL A 63 12.96 10.26 -12.17
C VAL A 63 13.99 9.60 -13.09
N VAL A 64 13.57 8.59 -13.86
CA VAL A 64 14.34 8.03 -14.98
C VAL A 64 13.53 8.28 -16.25
N ILE A 65 14.00 9.20 -17.11
CA ILE A 65 13.41 9.43 -18.43
C ILE A 65 14.11 8.49 -19.42
N SER A 66 13.42 7.45 -19.89
CA SER A 66 14.03 6.40 -20.71
C SER A 66 13.93 6.60 -22.23
N SER A 67 13.23 7.62 -22.72
CA SER A 67 13.32 8.22 -24.08
C SER A 67 12.04 8.97 -24.43
N MET A 68 12.15 10.00 -25.26
CA MET A 68 11.00 10.67 -25.89
C MET A 68 11.30 10.77 -27.39
N SER A 69 10.42 10.21 -28.23
CA SER A 69 10.54 10.26 -29.69
C SER A 69 9.58 11.32 -30.22
N VAL A 70 10.12 12.38 -30.81
CA VAL A 70 9.34 13.36 -31.60
C VAL A 70 9.72 13.19 -33.07
N LYS A 71 8.73 12.93 -33.93
CA LYS A 71 8.88 13.01 -35.39
C LYS A 71 8.24 14.30 -35.88
N ASN A 72 9.03 15.23 -36.42
CA ASN A 72 8.60 16.00 -37.58
C ASN A 72 9.77 16.39 -38.48
N LYS A 73 9.47 16.46 -39.78
CA LYS A 73 10.43 16.53 -40.89
C LYS A 73 11.13 17.89 -40.97
N GLY A 74 12.46 17.84 -41.05
CA GLY A 74 13.29 18.92 -41.58
C GLY A 74 13.65 20.00 -40.58
N GLN A 75 14.55 19.69 -39.65
CA GLN A 75 15.64 20.55 -39.14
C GLN A 75 16.40 19.75 -38.07
N GLN A 76 17.73 19.65 -38.21
CA GLN A 76 18.60 18.96 -37.26
C GLN A 76 18.72 19.77 -35.97
N CYS A 77 18.45 19.16 -34.82
CA CYS A 77 18.83 19.70 -33.51
C CYS A 77 19.85 18.76 -32.86
N TRP A 78 20.97 19.32 -32.41
CA TRP A 78 22.07 18.62 -31.76
C TRP A 78 21.77 18.48 -30.26
N ILE A 79 21.92 17.26 -29.74
CA ILE A 79 21.87 16.95 -28.31
C ILE A 79 23.30 17.00 -27.77
N PHE A 80 23.58 17.83 -26.77
CA PHE A 80 24.82 17.72 -25.99
C PHE A 80 24.62 16.67 -24.89
N SER A 81 25.27 15.52 -25.05
CA SER A 81 25.51 14.54 -23.99
C SER A 81 26.92 14.78 -23.44
N ALA A 82 27.05 14.95 -22.12
CA ALA A 82 28.34 14.95 -21.46
C ALA A 82 28.63 13.54 -20.94
N VAL A 83 29.47 12.80 -21.67
CA VAL A 83 30.13 11.57 -21.19
C VAL A 83 31.61 11.88 -21.06
N ALA A 84 32.14 11.78 -19.85
CA ALA A 84 33.57 11.96 -19.59
C ALA A 84 34.31 10.65 -19.83
N HIS A 85 35.08 10.55 -20.93
CA HIS A 85 36.17 9.58 -21.07
C HIS A 85 37.22 10.03 -22.11
N HIS A 86 38.49 10.02 -21.70
CA HIS A 86 39.70 9.80 -22.53
C HIS A 86 40.95 9.75 -21.63
N PRO A 87 42.15 9.31 -22.10
CA PRO A 87 42.63 9.07 -23.48
C PRO A 87 43.06 7.60 -23.73
N GLY A 88 43.30 7.04 -24.91
CA GLY A 88 43.67 7.54 -26.25
C GLY A 88 44.92 6.77 -26.75
N VAL A 89 45.06 6.61 -28.07
CA VAL A 89 46.09 5.90 -28.88
C VAL A 89 45.77 4.42 -29.19
N GLY A 90 45.67 3.91 -30.42
CA GLY A 90 45.86 4.42 -31.79
C GLY A 90 46.24 3.25 -32.70
N GLY A 91 45.78 3.21 -33.97
CA GLY A 91 46.41 2.39 -35.02
C GLY A 91 45.50 1.45 -35.82
N MET A 92 45.68 1.49 -37.15
CA MET A 92 44.82 1.01 -38.24
C MET A 92 45.11 -0.42 -38.77
N LYS A 93 44.07 -0.98 -39.43
CA LYS A 93 44.05 -1.81 -40.68
C LYS A 93 44.30 -3.33 -40.66
N ASN A 94 43.19 -4.04 -40.93
CA ASN A 94 42.88 -5.04 -41.98
C ASN A 94 43.80 -6.24 -42.30
N ASN A 95 43.10 -7.39 -42.27
CA ASN A 95 42.96 -8.45 -43.28
C ASN A 95 43.71 -9.79 -43.13
N ASN A 96 42.89 -10.82 -43.36
CA ASN A 96 43.13 -12.15 -43.91
C ASN A 96 43.27 -13.35 -42.94
N ASN A 97 42.16 -14.09 -42.91
CA ASN A 97 42.04 -15.49 -43.32
C ASN A 97 42.82 -16.61 -42.60
N SER A 98 42.00 -17.50 -42.01
CA SER A 98 42.02 -18.96 -42.14
C SER A 98 43.33 -19.71 -41.83
N HIS A 99 43.31 -20.57 -40.80
CA HIS A 99 42.93 -21.97 -40.96
C HIS A 99 43.00 -22.70 -39.62
N ASP A 100 42.05 -23.62 -39.45
CA ASP A 100 42.02 -24.67 -38.44
C ASP A 100 43.25 -25.59 -38.47
N GLN A 101 43.39 -26.30 -37.34
CA GLN A 101 43.63 -27.75 -37.26
C GLN A 101 44.95 -28.23 -36.61
N GLN A 102 44.84 -28.49 -35.30
CA GLN A 102 44.96 -29.82 -34.66
C GLN A 102 46.31 -30.58 -34.63
N SER A 103 46.71 -30.87 -33.38
CA SER A 103 47.33 -32.11 -32.85
C SER A 103 48.83 -32.44 -33.07
N SER A 104 49.57 -32.56 -31.96
CA SER A 104 50.30 -33.76 -31.48
C SER A 104 51.19 -33.36 -30.28
N ILE A 105 50.94 -33.87 -29.06
CA ILE A 105 51.54 -35.05 -28.40
C ILE A 105 53.00 -34.87 -27.94
N MET A 106 53.16 -34.90 -26.60
CA MET A 106 54.27 -35.39 -25.74
C MET A 106 55.35 -34.46 -25.17
N ALA A 107 55.65 -34.80 -23.89
CA ALA A 107 56.88 -34.64 -23.12
C ALA A 107 57.04 -33.40 -22.21
N THR A 108 56.63 -33.62 -20.96
CA THR A 108 57.22 -33.23 -19.67
C THR A 108 58.52 -32.41 -19.71
N THR A 109 58.53 -31.21 -19.10
CA THR A 109 59.70 -30.66 -18.40
C THR A 109 59.23 -29.71 -17.30
N ILE A 110 59.55 -30.03 -16.04
CA ILE A 110 59.37 -29.13 -14.89
C ILE A 110 60.38 -27.98 -15.04
N LYS A 111 59.87 -26.75 -15.21
CA LYS A 111 60.61 -25.51 -14.94
C LYS A 111 59.80 -24.68 -13.96
N ALA A 112 60.34 -24.54 -12.76
CA ALA A 112 59.86 -23.59 -11.77
C ALA A 112 59.97 -22.17 -12.34
N LEU A 113 58.83 -21.49 -12.44
CA LEU A 113 58.74 -20.07 -12.78
C LEU A 113 58.36 -19.31 -11.51
N THR A 114 59.34 -18.69 -10.86
CA THR A 114 59.10 -17.54 -9.98
C THR A 114 58.65 -16.37 -10.86
N PRO A 115 57.45 -15.79 -10.65
CA PRO A 115 57.08 -14.58 -11.37
C PRO A 115 57.90 -13.39 -10.84
N PRO A 116 58.24 -12.40 -11.67
CA PRO A 116 58.89 -11.19 -11.18
C PRO A 116 57.90 -10.47 -10.27
N ILE A 117 58.30 -10.22 -9.02
CA ILE A 117 57.50 -9.44 -8.07
C ILE A 117 57.38 -8.03 -8.65
N ASN A 118 56.16 -7.70 -9.08
CA ASN A 118 55.83 -6.39 -9.63
C ASN A 118 56.07 -5.31 -8.57
N ALA A 119 56.77 -4.22 -8.93
CA ALA A 119 57.11 -3.14 -8.01
C ALA A 119 55.86 -2.54 -7.33
N PHE A 120 54.71 -2.57 -8.02
CA PHE A 120 53.42 -2.17 -7.45
C PHE A 120 52.97 -3.01 -6.26
N THR A 121 53.25 -4.31 -6.26
CA THR A 121 52.89 -5.21 -5.15
C THR A 121 53.75 -4.94 -3.91
N LEU A 122 55.04 -4.64 -4.11
CA LEU A 122 55.95 -4.23 -3.04
C LEU A 122 55.57 -2.89 -2.42
N ILE A 123 55.17 -1.91 -3.25
CA ILE A 123 54.70 -0.60 -2.79
C ILE A 123 53.39 -0.75 -2.00
N SER A 124 52.45 -1.57 -2.48
CA SER A 124 51.20 -1.84 -1.77
C SER A 124 51.44 -2.47 -0.39
N LEU A 125 52.30 -3.50 -0.33
CA LEU A 125 52.66 -4.15 0.93
C LEU A 125 53.36 -3.19 1.91
N PHE A 126 54.22 -2.30 1.40
CA PHE A 126 54.85 -1.28 2.23
C PHE A 126 53.83 -0.28 2.79
N PHE A 127 52.84 0.15 2.00
CA PHE A 127 51.77 1.02 2.48
C PHE A 127 50.92 0.36 3.57
N PHE A 128 50.53 -0.90 3.38
CA PHE A 128 49.77 -1.64 4.40
C PHE A 128 50.59 -1.84 5.69
N PHE A 129 51.88 -2.14 5.57
CA PHE A 129 52.76 -2.26 6.72
C PHE A 129 52.95 -0.93 7.46
N ALA A 130 53.15 0.17 6.72
CA ALA A 130 53.29 1.51 7.30
C ALA A 130 52.01 1.97 8.02
N CYS A 131 50.82 1.75 7.43
CA CYS A 131 49.54 2.03 8.07
C CYS A 131 49.29 1.17 9.32
N GLY A 132 49.66 -0.11 9.28
CA GLY A 132 49.57 -1.01 10.43
C GLY A 132 50.48 -0.56 11.57
N LEU A 133 51.72 -0.15 11.25
CA LEU A 133 52.70 0.33 12.22
C LEU A 133 52.24 1.65 12.87
N THR A 134 51.71 2.61 12.09
CA THR A 134 51.21 3.88 12.63
C THR A 134 49.99 3.67 13.53
N CYS A 135 49.05 2.78 13.15
CA CYS A 135 47.92 2.42 14.01
C CYS A 135 48.39 1.76 15.32
N GLY A 136 49.33 0.82 15.24
CA GLY A 136 49.88 0.13 16.42
C GLY A 136 50.58 1.08 17.39
N VAL A 137 51.34 2.05 16.87
CA VAL A 137 52.02 3.08 17.68
C VAL A 137 50.98 4.01 18.33
N VAL A 138 49.96 4.47 17.60
CA VAL A 138 48.89 5.32 18.15
C VAL A 138 48.10 4.60 19.25
N LEU A 139 47.74 3.33 19.06
CA LEU A 139 47.08 2.52 20.09
C LEU A 139 47.98 2.30 21.32
N SER A 140 49.28 2.12 21.13
CA SER A 140 50.24 1.95 22.23
C SER A 140 50.40 3.23 23.06
N PHE A 141 50.36 4.41 22.42
CA PHE A 141 50.32 5.69 23.13
C PHE A 141 48.98 5.94 23.83
N TYR A 142 47.84 5.51 23.26
CA TYR A 142 46.53 5.62 23.90
C TYR A 142 46.39 4.70 25.13
N GLY A 143 46.98 3.50 25.08
CA GLY A 143 46.99 2.56 26.20
C GLY A 143 47.84 3.00 27.40
N ASN A 144 48.83 3.88 27.18
CA ASN A 144 49.76 4.32 28.22
C ASN A 144 49.31 5.59 28.99
N TYR A 145 48.26 6.28 28.53
CA TYR A 145 47.66 7.44 29.21
C TYR A 145 46.46 7.10 30.11
N ASN A 146 46.00 5.85 30.09
CA ASN A 146 44.83 5.44 30.84
C ASN A 146 45.19 4.27 31.76
N SER A 147 45.74 4.59 32.93
CA SER A 147 45.85 3.66 34.05
C SER A 147 44.44 3.39 34.59
N TRP A 148 43.71 2.46 33.96
CA TRP A 148 42.49 1.92 34.53
C TRP A 148 42.86 1.08 35.74
N SER A 149 43.00 1.75 36.88
CA SER A 149 42.94 1.07 38.17
C SER A 149 41.59 0.37 38.25
N LEU A 150 41.60 -0.97 38.19
CA LEU A 150 40.42 -1.78 38.44
C LEU A 150 40.15 -1.72 39.95
N ARG A 151 39.57 -0.61 40.43
CA ARG A 151 38.97 -0.57 41.76
C ARG A 151 37.71 -1.42 41.73
N LEU A 152 37.82 -2.65 42.20
CA LEU A 152 36.67 -3.42 42.68
C LEU A 152 36.04 -2.66 43.87
N GLN A 153 35.16 -1.71 43.56
CA GLN A 153 34.17 -1.27 44.54
C GLN A 153 33.13 -2.38 44.63
N PHE A 154 33.19 -3.15 45.72
CA PHE A 154 32.06 -3.97 46.16
C PHE A 154 30.90 -3.03 46.50
N VAL A 155 30.11 -2.68 45.48
CA VAL A 155 28.77 -2.15 45.69
C VAL A 155 28.00 -3.30 46.33
N HIS A 156 27.69 -3.16 47.61
CA HIS A 156 26.73 -4.03 48.27
C HIS A 156 25.43 -3.91 47.48
N ALA A 157 25.12 -4.93 46.70
CA ALA A 157 23.85 -5.02 46.01
C ALA A 157 22.75 -4.88 47.07
N PRO A 158 21.80 -3.93 46.93
CA PRO A 158 20.65 -3.94 47.81
C PRO A 158 20.01 -5.31 47.65
N ARG A 159 19.76 -6.00 48.77
CA ARG A 159 19.07 -7.29 48.80
C ARG A 159 17.83 -7.16 47.91
N ARG A 160 17.89 -7.72 46.71
CA ARG A 160 16.72 -7.86 45.85
C ARG A 160 15.74 -8.65 46.68
N ARG A 161 14.62 -8.02 47.06
CA ARG A 161 13.47 -8.77 47.55
C ARG A 161 13.23 -9.87 46.51
N PRO A 162 13.02 -11.14 46.92
CA PRO A 162 12.58 -12.13 45.96
C PRO A 162 11.40 -11.54 45.18
N PRO A 163 11.31 -11.76 43.85
CA PRO A 163 10.12 -11.35 43.12
C PRO A 163 8.91 -11.84 43.91
N PRO A 164 7.85 -11.02 44.08
CA PRO A 164 6.63 -11.50 44.69
C PRO A 164 6.28 -12.82 43.99
N PRO A 165 5.89 -13.87 44.75
CA PRO A 165 5.43 -15.10 44.12
C PRO A 165 4.39 -14.71 43.06
N PRO A 166 4.40 -15.34 41.87
CA PRO A 166 3.42 -15.01 40.82
C PRO A 166 2.07 -14.99 41.51
N ALA A 167 1.38 -13.85 41.41
CA ALA A 167 0.07 -13.66 42.01
C ALA A 167 -0.72 -14.93 41.71
N ALA A 168 -1.12 -15.64 42.76
CA ALA A 168 -1.70 -16.98 42.67
C ALA A 168 -2.61 -17.03 41.45
N GLY A 169 -2.21 -17.82 40.44
CA GLY A 169 -2.64 -17.68 39.05
C GLY A 169 -4.12 -17.34 38.98
N ALA A 170 -4.42 -16.08 38.63
CA ALA A 170 -5.78 -15.64 38.47
C ALA A 170 -6.44 -16.59 37.46
N ARG A 171 -7.42 -17.36 37.92
CA ARG A 171 -8.15 -18.27 37.04
C ARG A 171 -8.81 -17.41 35.96
N VAL A 172 -8.38 -17.55 34.73
CA VAL A 172 -8.99 -16.88 33.58
C VAL A 172 -10.33 -17.55 33.33
N GLY A 173 -11.43 -16.80 33.50
CA GLY A 173 -12.77 -17.30 33.20
C GLY A 173 -12.95 -17.56 31.71
N LEU A 174 -13.95 -18.36 31.32
CA LEU A 174 -14.22 -18.64 29.90
C LEU A 174 -14.44 -17.36 29.07
N ARG A 175 -15.13 -16.37 29.66
CA ARG A 175 -15.35 -15.06 29.01
C ARG A 175 -14.04 -14.37 28.68
N ASP A 176 -13.12 -14.31 29.65
CA ASP A 176 -11.83 -13.63 29.49
C ASP A 176 -10.89 -14.43 28.58
N PHE A 177 -11.00 -15.76 28.58
CA PHE A 177 -10.26 -16.64 27.68
C PHE A 177 -10.67 -16.44 26.20
N LEU A 178 -11.96 -16.23 25.96
CA LEU A 178 -12.51 -15.99 24.61
C LEU A 178 -12.46 -14.52 24.19
N ALA A 179 -12.11 -13.61 25.11
CA ALA A 179 -12.00 -12.20 24.79
C ALA A 179 -10.82 -11.98 23.82
N PRO A 180 -10.98 -11.14 22.79
CA PRO A 180 -9.85 -10.74 21.97
C PRO A 180 -8.84 -9.92 22.79
N PRO A 181 -7.57 -9.84 22.36
CA PRO A 181 -6.57 -9.02 23.04
C PRO A 181 -7.01 -7.55 23.18
N GLU A 182 -6.73 -6.96 24.34
CA GLU A 182 -6.97 -5.54 24.59
C GLU A 182 -6.24 -4.68 23.56
N ASN A 183 -6.91 -3.63 23.08
CA ASN A 183 -6.39 -2.71 22.05
C ASN A 183 -5.82 -3.39 20.79
N ARG A 184 -6.27 -4.61 20.50
CA ARG A 184 -5.79 -5.44 19.37
C ARG A 184 -4.28 -5.67 19.37
N ALA A 185 -3.62 -5.42 20.49
CA ALA A 185 -2.19 -5.53 20.63
C ALA A 185 -1.82 -6.95 21.07
N HIS A 186 -0.82 -7.53 20.41
CA HIS A 186 -0.24 -8.81 20.78
C HIS A 186 1.17 -8.93 20.15
N ASP A 187 1.96 -9.87 20.64
CA ASP A 187 3.31 -10.18 20.18
C ASP A 187 3.39 -11.44 19.28
N MET A 188 2.25 -12.10 19.04
CA MET A 188 2.17 -13.28 18.16
C MET A 188 2.72 -12.98 16.75
N THR A 189 3.52 -13.90 16.24
CA THR A 189 3.90 -13.99 14.82
C THR A 189 2.68 -14.27 13.93
N ASP A 190 2.81 -14.11 12.61
CA ASP A 190 1.69 -14.42 11.70
C ASP A 190 1.33 -15.91 11.78
N GLU A 191 2.32 -16.79 11.94
CA GLU A 191 2.14 -18.22 12.09
C GLU A 191 1.32 -18.56 13.35
N GLU A 192 1.68 -17.97 14.49
CA GLU A 192 0.98 -18.15 15.77
C GLU A 192 -0.43 -17.54 15.74
N LEU A 193 -0.57 -16.34 15.18
CA LEU A 193 -1.85 -15.65 15.04
C LEU A 193 -2.81 -16.44 14.16
N LEU A 194 -2.38 -16.85 12.96
CA LEU A 194 -3.20 -17.62 12.02
C LEU A 194 -3.59 -18.97 12.63
N TRP A 195 -2.66 -19.65 13.30
CA TRP A 195 -2.96 -20.91 13.99
C TRP A 195 -3.99 -20.71 15.10
N ARG A 196 -3.78 -19.72 15.98
CA ARG A 196 -4.71 -19.42 17.09
C ARG A 196 -6.09 -19.03 16.58
N ALA A 197 -6.16 -18.16 15.58
CA ALA A 197 -7.40 -17.72 14.97
C ALA A 197 -8.16 -18.85 14.26
N SER A 198 -7.45 -19.89 13.80
CA SER A 198 -8.05 -21.08 13.19
C SER A 198 -8.75 -22.02 14.19
N VAL A 199 -8.55 -21.83 15.50
CA VAL A 199 -9.19 -22.65 16.53
C VAL A 199 -10.68 -22.34 16.57
N ALA A 200 -11.50 -23.26 16.05
CA ALA A 200 -12.95 -23.14 16.00
C ALA A 200 -13.65 -24.30 16.74
N PRO A 201 -14.73 -24.02 17.49
CA PRO A 201 -15.49 -25.06 18.18
C PRO A 201 -16.22 -25.94 17.17
N LYS A 202 -16.20 -27.26 17.38
CA LYS A 202 -17.02 -28.22 16.61
C LYS A 202 -18.43 -28.42 17.18
N ILE A 203 -18.68 -27.89 18.38
CA ILE A 203 -20.01 -27.87 18.99
C ILE A 203 -20.72 -26.62 18.46
N PRO A 204 -21.84 -26.74 17.71
CA PRO A 204 -22.50 -25.60 17.09
C PRO A 204 -23.05 -24.59 18.12
N ASP A 205 -23.63 -25.11 19.20
CA ASP A 205 -24.29 -24.31 20.22
C ASP A 205 -23.29 -23.83 21.26
N ALA A 206 -23.11 -22.50 21.34
CA ALA A 206 -22.30 -21.91 22.40
C ALA A 206 -23.06 -22.01 23.74
N PRO A 207 -22.36 -22.35 24.85
CA PRO A 207 -22.99 -22.46 26.17
C PRO A 207 -23.32 -21.09 26.79
N PHE A 208 -23.34 -20.02 26.00
CA PHE A 208 -23.63 -18.65 26.41
C PHE A 208 -24.26 -17.87 25.25
N ARG A 209 -25.06 -16.85 25.58
CA ARG A 209 -25.67 -15.98 24.58
C ARG A 209 -24.59 -15.16 23.87
N ARG A 210 -24.49 -15.32 22.55
CA ARG A 210 -23.64 -14.52 21.68
C ARG A 210 -24.49 -13.53 20.90
N VAL A 211 -24.01 -12.29 20.81
CA VAL A 211 -24.57 -11.27 19.91
C VAL A 211 -23.67 -11.24 18.69
N PRO A 212 -24.16 -11.58 17.48
CA PRO A 212 -23.36 -11.51 16.27
C PRO A 212 -22.83 -10.09 16.07
N LYS A 213 -21.54 -9.99 15.73
CA LYS A 213 -20.89 -8.73 15.39
C LYS A 213 -20.45 -8.74 13.94
N VAL A 214 -20.38 -7.54 13.37
CA VAL A 214 -19.72 -7.29 12.10
C VAL A 214 -18.31 -6.73 12.37
N ALA A 215 -17.28 -7.40 11.87
CA ALA A 215 -15.91 -6.94 11.88
C ALA A 215 -15.66 -6.01 10.68
N PHE A 216 -15.42 -4.74 10.94
CA PHE A 216 -15.00 -3.75 9.94
C PHE A 216 -13.47 -3.69 9.91
N MET A 217 -12.89 -4.20 8.83
CA MET A 217 -11.45 -4.33 8.67
C MET A 217 -10.97 -3.30 7.64
N PHE A 218 -10.17 -2.33 8.10
CA PHE A 218 -9.62 -1.28 7.25
C PHE A 218 -8.19 -1.61 6.87
N LEU A 219 -7.94 -1.78 5.57
CA LEU A 219 -6.61 -1.87 4.98
C LEU A 219 -6.26 -0.49 4.41
N ALA A 220 -5.46 0.27 5.16
CA ALA A 220 -5.11 1.65 4.85
C ALA A 220 -3.61 1.79 4.57
N ARG A 221 -3.26 2.77 3.73
CA ARG A 221 -1.84 3.12 3.53
C ARG A 221 -1.27 3.93 4.70
N ARG A 222 -2.09 4.80 5.31
CA ARG A 222 -1.69 5.71 6.39
C ARG A 222 -2.87 5.87 7.37
N GLU A 223 -3.35 7.10 7.53
CA GLU A 223 -4.52 7.44 8.33
C GLU A 223 -5.85 7.11 7.62
N LEU A 224 -6.94 7.20 8.37
CA LEU A 224 -8.31 7.10 7.87
C LEU A 224 -8.90 8.51 7.77
N PRO A 225 -8.73 9.24 6.66
CA PRO A 225 -9.19 10.62 6.54
C PRO A 225 -10.72 10.73 6.59
N LEU A 226 -11.44 9.65 6.27
CA LEU A 226 -12.90 9.58 6.38
C LEU A 226 -13.38 9.08 7.75
N ARG A 227 -12.49 8.91 8.74
CA ARG A 227 -12.83 8.49 10.11
C ARG A 227 -14.01 9.26 10.72
N PRO A 228 -14.11 10.60 10.62
CA PRO A 228 -15.24 11.32 11.21
C PRO A 228 -16.61 10.92 10.64
N LEU A 229 -16.67 10.45 9.38
CA LEU A 229 -17.89 9.91 8.80
C LEU A 229 -18.22 8.53 9.40
N TRP A 230 -17.21 7.68 9.56
CA TRP A 230 -17.36 6.35 10.16
C TRP A 230 -17.71 6.42 11.65
N GLU A 231 -17.16 7.38 12.40
CA GLU A 231 -17.55 7.62 13.80
C GLU A 231 -19.05 7.91 13.91
N LYS A 232 -19.61 8.75 13.03
CA LYS A 232 -21.07 8.99 12.95
C LYS A 232 -21.87 7.75 12.55
N PHE A 233 -21.30 6.88 11.74
CA PHE A 233 -21.94 5.63 11.34
C PHE A 233 -22.01 4.65 12.53
N PHE A 234 -20.96 4.58 13.36
CA PHE A 234 -20.87 3.64 14.48
C PHE A 234 -21.50 4.12 15.79
N ASP A 235 -21.69 5.44 15.95
CA ASP A 235 -22.22 6.07 17.16
C ASP A 235 -23.50 5.40 17.68
N GLY A 236 -23.50 4.97 18.95
CA GLY A 236 -24.63 4.34 19.62
C GLY A 236 -24.87 2.87 19.30
N HIS A 237 -23.95 2.19 18.61
CA HIS A 237 -24.08 0.78 18.20
C HIS A 237 -23.01 -0.14 18.80
N GLU A 238 -22.42 0.27 19.93
CA GLU A 238 -21.38 -0.49 20.62
C GLU A 238 -21.84 -1.92 20.94
N GLY A 239 -20.94 -2.88 20.75
CA GLY A 239 -21.23 -4.29 20.97
C GLY A 239 -21.82 -5.04 19.77
N LEU A 240 -22.24 -4.34 18.71
CA LEU A 240 -22.69 -4.95 17.44
C LEU A 240 -21.61 -4.97 16.35
N PHE A 241 -20.48 -4.32 16.59
CA PHE A 241 -19.37 -4.28 15.66
C PHE A 241 -18.02 -4.38 16.37
N SER A 242 -16.98 -4.61 15.58
CA SER A 242 -15.59 -4.42 15.98
C SER A 242 -14.79 -3.85 14.82
N ILE A 243 -13.73 -3.09 15.13
CA ILE A 243 -12.90 -2.40 14.13
C ILE A 243 -11.47 -2.90 14.23
N TYR A 244 -10.85 -3.14 13.07
CA TYR A 244 -9.45 -3.53 12.94
C TYR A 244 -8.80 -2.70 11.83
N VAL A 245 -7.67 -2.08 12.13
CA VAL A 245 -6.96 -1.22 11.19
C VAL A 245 -5.57 -1.77 10.93
N HIS A 246 -5.30 -2.12 9.67
CA HIS A 246 -3.96 -2.41 9.18
C HIS A 246 -3.44 -1.19 8.42
N SER A 247 -2.33 -0.62 8.88
CA SER A 247 -1.70 0.55 8.25
C SER A 247 -0.20 0.36 8.08
N ASP A 248 0.42 1.06 7.13
CA ASP A 248 1.85 0.93 6.86
C ASP A 248 2.67 1.10 8.15
N PRO A 249 3.60 0.19 8.49
CA PRO A 249 4.37 0.30 9.73
C PRO A 249 5.23 1.56 9.83
N SER A 250 5.65 2.13 8.71
CA SER A 250 6.39 3.41 8.68
C SER A 250 5.53 4.62 9.06
N TYR A 251 4.21 4.45 9.07
CA TYR A 251 3.31 5.45 9.62
C TYR A 251 3.37 5.37 11.16
N ASN A 252 4.06 6.36 11.73
CA ASN A 252 4.28 6.48 13.18
C ASN A 252 3.01 6.84 13.98
N GLY A 253 1.83 6.88 13.35
CA GLY A 253 0.57 7.10 14.06
C GLY A 253 0.52 8.45 14.77
N THR A 254 0.98 9.53 14.12
CA THR A 254 1.09 10.87 14.73
C THR A 254 -0.21 11.40 15.33
N GLU A 255 -1.36 10.79 15.06
CA GLU A 255 -2.61 11.03 15.76
C GLU A 255 -3.31 9.69 16.03
N GLU A 256 -2.92 9.02 17.12
CA GLU A 256 -3.78 7.98 17.69
C GLU A 256 -5.15 8.61 17.99
N PRO A 257 -6.27 7.98 17.60
CA PRO A 257 -7.59 8.53 17.91
C PRO A 257 -7.74 8.75 19.42
N PRO A 258 -8.49 9.77 19.86
CA PRO A 258 -8.67 10.01 21.29
C PRO A 258 -9.40 8.82 21.95
N PRO A 259 -9.24 8.59 23.28
CA PRO A 259 -9.78 7.40 23.96
C PRO A 259 -11.30 7.17 23.85
N ASP A 260 -12.06 8.22 23.55
CA ASP A 260 -13.50 8.20 23.31
C ASP A 260 -13.88 7.82 21.87
N SER A 261 -12.91 7.76 20.94
CA SER A 261 -13.15 7.32 19.58
C SER A 261 -13.29 5.80 19.50
N VAL A 262 -14.27 5.33 18.72
CA VAL A 262 -14.43 3.90 18.38
C VAL A 262 -13.23 3.32 17.62
N PHE A 263 -12.33 4.17 17.10
CA PHE A 263 -11.09 3.76 16.42
C PHE A 263 -9.88 3.70 17.36
N HIS A 264 -9.99 4.13 18.61
CA HIS A 264 -8.89 4.04 19.58
C HIS A 264 -8.52 2.58 19.85
N GLY A 265 -7.21 2.27 19.86
CA GLY A 265 -6.75 0.90 20.09
C GLY A 265 -7.23 -0.13 19.06
N THR A 266 -7.55 0.28 17.82
CA THR A 266 -8.02 -0.65 16.77
C THR A 266 -6.93 -1.08 15.80
N ARG A 267 -5.74 -0.48 15.88
CA ARG A 267 -4.61 -0.79 15.00
C ARG A 267 -4.03 -2.16 15.36
N ILE A 268 -4.00 -3.07 14.40
CA ILE A 268 -3.38 -4.38 14.57
C ILE A 268 -1.86 -4.31 14.30
N PRO A 269 -1.05 -5.26 14.82
CA PRO A 269 0.33 -5.45 14.38
C PRO A 269 0.35 -5.58 12.85
N SER A 270 0.95 -4.61 12.16
CA SER A 270 0.88 -4.46 10.71
C SER A 270 2.24 -4.73 10.05
N LYS A 271 2.23 -5.10 8.76
CA LYS A 271 3.45 -5.29 7.94
C LYS A 271 3.37 -4.44 6.67
N LYS A 272 4.51 -4.26 5.99
CA LYS A 272 4.56 -3.52 4.72
C LYS A 272 3.74 -4.27 3.65
N VAL A 273 2.93 -3.53 2.91
CA VAL A 273 2.08 -4.05 1.82
C VAL A 273 2.44 -3.35 0.53
N GLU A 274 2.53 -4.11 -0.56
CA GLU A 274 2.81 -3.58 -1.90
C GLU A 274 1.65 -3.91 -2.83
N TRP A 275 1.34 -2.99 -3.73
CA TRP A 275 0.20 -3.13 -4.62
C TRP A 275 0.34 -4.34 -5.56
N GLY A 276 -0.72 -5.14 -5.67
CA GLY A 276 -0.79 -6.34 -6.50
C GLY A 276 0.02 -7.55 -6.00
N LYS A 277 0.94 -7.37 -5.04
CA LYS A 277 1.82 -8.45 -4.54
C LYS A 277 1.12 -9.33 -3.51
N ALA A 278 1.65 -10.54 -3.31
CA ALA A 278 1.11 -11.51 -2.37
C ALA A 278 1.04 -11.02 -0.91
N ASN A 279 1.89 -10.07 -0.51
CA ASN A 279 1.83 -9.46 0.82
C ASN A 279 0.57 -8.61 1.06
N MET A 280 -0.17 -8.25 0.01
CA MET A 280 -1.53 -7.70 0.12
C MET A 280 -2.48 -8.74 0.75
N ILE A 281 -2.48 -9.97 0.24
CA ILE A 281 -3.27 -11.07 0.79
C ILE A 281 -2.83 -11.41 2.21
N GLU A 282 -1.52 -11.33 2.52
CA GLU A 282 -1.02 -11.54 3.88
C GLU A 282 -1.61 -10.52 4.87
N ALA A 283 -1.76 -9.26 4.46
CA ALA A 283 -2.41 -8.24 5.27
C ALA A 283 -3.91 -8.49 5.45
N GLU A 284 -4.61 -8.92 4.41
CA GLU A 284 -6.02 -9.32 4.49
C GLU A 284 -6.21 -10.53 5.42
N ARG A 285 -5.37 -11.55 5.31
CA ARG A 285 -5.34 -12.71 6.22
C ARG A 285 -5.04 -12.30 7.65
N ARG A 286 -4.16 -11.32 7.86
CA ARG A 286 -3.83 -10.80 9.20
C ARG A 286 -4.99 -10.03 9.83
N LEU A 287 -5.70 -9.22 9.04
CA LEU A 287 -6.94 -8.56 9.46
C LEU A 287 -8.00 -9.59 9.84
N LEU A 288 -8.25 -10.58 8.98
CA LEU A 288 -9.18 -11.67 9.25
C LEU A 288 -8.81 -12.43 10.53
N ALA A 289 -7.54 -12.79 10.70
CA ALA A 289 -7.09 -13.54 11.86
C ALA A 289 -7.27 -12.76 13.17
N ASN A 290 -6.90 -11.47 13.19
CA ASN A 290 -7.18 -10.60 14.32
C ASN A 290 -8.68 -10.49 14.61
N ALA A 291 -9.50 -10.37 13.56
CA ALA A 291 -10.94 -10.30 13.69
C ALA A 291 -11.58 -11.59 14.21
N LEU A 292 -11.03 -12.74 13.83
CA LEU A 292 -11.50 -14.07 14.25
C LEU A 292 -11.22 -14.37 15.73
N LEU A 293 -10.27 -13.68 16.37
CA LEU A 293 -10.02 -13.79 17.80
C LEU A 293 -11.22 -13.32 18.65
N ASP A 294 -12.10 -12.45 18.13
CA ASP A 294 -13.40 -12.21 18.75
C ASP A 294 -14.40 -13.28 18.25
N PHE A 295 -14.82 -14.17 19.16
CA PHE A 295 -15.79 -15.23 18.89
C PHE A 295 -17.20 -14.75 18.56
N SER A 296 -17.48 -13.46 18.76
CA SER A 296 -18.76 -12.83 18.43
C SER A 296 -18.79 -12.31 17.00
N ASN A 297 -17.63 -12.15 16.34
CA ASN A 297 -17.59 -11.72 14.94
C ASN A 297 -18.05 -12.85 14.02
N GLU A 298 -19.14 -12.59 13.30
CA GLU A 298 -19.77 -13.54 12.38
C GLU A 298 -19.70 -13.08 10.91
N ARG A 299 -19.56 -11.77 10.67
CA ARG A 299 -19.43 -11.17 9.32
C ARG A 299 -18.18 -10.30 9.27
N PHE A 300 -17.47 -10.31 8.15
CA PHE A 300 -16.16 -9.69 7.99
C PHE A 300 -16.13 -8.84 6.73
N VAL A 301 -16.00 -7.53 6.88
CA VAL A 301 -16.04 -6.56 5.78
C VAL A 301 -14.65 -5.95 5.60
N LEU A 302 -14.08 -6.07 4.39
CA LEU A 302 -12.83 -5.39 4.04
C LEU A 302 -13.10 -4.03 3.40
N LEU A 303 -12.45 -2.97 3.91
CA LEU A 303 -12.59 -1.59 3.47
C LEU A 303 -11.23 -0.91 3.32
N SER A 304 -11.18 0.15 2.50
CA SER A 304 -10.02 1.06 2.42
C SER A 304 -10.28 2.37 3.18
N GLU A 305 -9.23 3.17 3.32
CA GLU A 305 -9.31 4.54 3.82
C GLU A 305 -10.19 5.48 2.96
N ALA A 306 -10.55 5.05 1.75
CA ALA A 306 -11.32 5.82 0.77
C ALA A 306 -12.74 5.26 0.54
N CYS A 307 -13.19 4.32 1.39
CA CYS A 307 -14.54 3.78 1.37
C CYS A 307 -15.49 4.61 2.24
N ILE A 308 -16.76 4.67 1.84
CA ILE A 308 -17.86 5.23 2.64
C ILE A 308 -18.98 4.19 2.79
N PRO A 309 -19.75 4.20 3.88
CA PRO A 309 -21.05 3.53 3.96
C PRO A 309 -22.08 4.27 3.08
N LEU A 310 -23.07 3.53 2.56
CA LEU A 310 -24.18 4.08 1.76
C LEU A 310 -25.52 4.11 2.51
N PHE A 311 -25.62 3.41 3.64
CA PHE A 311 -26.81 3.27 4.49
C PHE A 311 -26.42 3.38 5.97
N ASN A 312 -27.40 3.58 6.86
CA ASN A 312 -27.16 3.60 8.32
C ASN A 312 -26.70 2.24 8.86
N PHE A 313 -26.17 2.26 10.08
CA PHE A 313 -25.64 1.06 10.72
C PHE A 313 -26.70 -0.04 10.90
N PRO A 314 -27.91 0.19 11.44
CA PRO A 314 -28.91 -0.87 11.62
C PRO A 314 -29.27 -1.58 10.31
N THR A 315 -29.33 -0.82 9.21
CA THR A 315 -29.59 -1.35 7.87
C THR A 315 -28.45 -2.24 7.39
N ILE A 316 -27.20 -1.77 7.46
CA ILE A 316 -26.02 -2.55 7.05
C ILE A 316 -25.84 -3.78 7.94
N TYR A 317 -25.95 -3.61 9.26
CA TYR A 317 -25.85 -4.69 10.23
C TYR A 317 -26.88 -5.78 9.94
N SER A 318 -28.16 -5.41 9.81
CA SER A 318 -29.24 -6.38 9.53
C SER A 318 -29.05 -7.07 8.17
N TYR A 319 -28.63 -6.33 7.14
CA TYR A 319 -28.33 -6.90 5.82
C TYR A 319 -27.27 -8.00 5.94
N LEU A 320 -26.18 -7.72 6.66
CA LEU A 320 -25.06 -8.64 6.78
C LEU A 320 -25.38 -9.83 7.70
N THR A 321 -25.90 -9.59 8.89
CA THR A 321 -26.15 -10.67 9.86
C THR A 321 -27.30 -11.60 9.46
N ASN A 322 -28.23 -11.14 8.63
CA ASN A 322 -29.33 -11.96 8.11
C ASN A 322 -29.03 -12.57 6.72
N SER A 323 -27.85 -12.33 6.16
CA SER A 323 -27.50 -12.86 4.84
C SER A 323 -27.19 -14.36 4.92
N SER A 324 -27.75 -15.14 3.99
CA SER A 324 -27.46 -16.57 3.84
C SER A 324 -26.21 -16.86 2.99
N GLU A 325 -25.58 -15.82 2.43
CA GLU A 325 -24.47 -15.94 1.48
C GLU A 325 -23.28 -15.08 1.89
N THR A 326 -22.11 -15.36 1.35
CA THR A 326 -20.96 -14.46 1.34
C THR A 326 -20.95 -13.59 0.08
N ASN A 327 -20.23 -12.47 0.11
CA ASN A 327 -20.18 -11.52 -1.00
C ASN A 327 -18.73 -11.28 -1.48
N VAL A 328 -18.21 -12.28 -2.18
CA VAL A 328 -16.97 -12.21 -2.94
C VAL A 328 -17.31 -12.14 -4.42
N GLU A 329 -16.77 -11.16 -5.14
CA GLU A 329 -16.96 -11.07 -6.58
C GLU A 329 -16.15 -12.18 -7.28
N VAL A 330 -16.82 -13.00 -8.09
CA VAL A 330 -16.18 -14.14 -8.75
C VAL A 330 -16.69 -14.26 -10.18
N TYR A 331 -15.78 -14.11 -11.13
CA TYR A 331 -16.07 -14.33 -12.55
C TYR A 331 -14.83 -14.82 -13.30
N ASP A 332 -15.08 -15.45 -14.44
CA ASP A 332 -14.03 -15.84 -15.37
C ASP A 332 -13.88 -14.77 -16.45
N LEU A 333 -12.68 -14.18 -16.54
CA LEU A 333 -12.39 -13.12 -17.49
C LEU A 333 -11.33 -13.57 -18.49
N PRO A 334 -11.67 -13.75 -19.77
CA PRO A 334 -10.69 -13.92 -20.84
C PRO A 334 -9.81 -12.67 -21.03
N GLY A 335 -8.63 -12.85 -21.62
CA GLY A 335 -7.77 -11.74 -22.03
C GLY A 335 -6.71 -11.29 -20.99
N PRO A 336 -5.97 -10.20 -21.27
CA PRO A 336 -4.72 -9.87 -20.58
C PRO A 336 -4.86 -9.58 -19.09
N VAL A 337 -5.99 -8.98 -18.67
CA VAL A 337 -6.24 -8.57 -17.26
C VAL A 337 -6.98 -9.61 -16.43
N GLY A 338 -7.35 -10.74 -17.05
CA GLY A 338 -8.00 -11.89 -16.42
C GLY A 338 -7.10 -13.13 -16.50
N ARG A 339 -7.48 -14.12 -17.32
CA ARG A 339 -6.69 -15.35 -17.55
C ARG A 339 -5.27 -15.09 -18.05
N GLY A 340 -5.00 -13.97 -18.71
CA GLY A 340 -3.66 -13.59 -19.16
C GLY A 340 -2.66 -13.35 -18.02
N ARG A 341 -3.13 -13.12 -16.79
CA ARG A 341 -2.30 -12.97 -15.59
C ARG A 341 -1.92 -14.29 -14.94
N TYR A 342 -2.52 -15.41 -15.37
CA TYR A 342 -2.24 -16.73 -14.81
C TYR A 342 -0.83 -17.21 -15.18
N ASN A 343 -0.11 -17.73 -14.19
CA ASN A 343 1.20 -18.35 -14.41
C ASN A 343 1.04 -19.87 -14.56
N LYS A 344 1.50 -20.44 -15.69
CA LYS A 344 1.40 -21.89 -15.97
C LYS A 344 2.05 -22.78 -14.91
N ARG A 345 3.03 -22.26 -14.15
CA ARG A 345 3.69 -22.97 -13.04
C ARG A 345 2.81 -23.19 -11.81
N MET A 346 1.66 -22.52 -11.72
CA MET A 346 0.66 -22.79 -10.68
C MET A 346 -0.08 -24.11 -10.90
N GLY A 347 -0.06 -24.63 -12.14
CA GLY A 347 -0.61 -25.94 -12.48
C GLY A 347 0.35 -27.09 -12.10
N PRO A 348 -0.16 -28.30 -11.82
CA PRO A 348 -1.56 -28.70 -11.92
C PRO A 348 -2.43 -28.33 -10.70
N THR A 349 -1.82 -27.82 -9.61
CA THR A 349 -2.51 -27.56 -8.35
C THR A 349 -3.64 -26.53 -8.49
N LEU A 350 -3.35 -25.37 -9.09
CA LEU A 350 -4.36 -24.40 -9.52
C LEU A 350 -4.34 -24.35 -11.04
N ARG A 351 -5.41 -24.81 -11.68
CA ARG A 351 -5.48 -24.90 -13.14
C ARG A 351 -6.07 -23.61 -13.71
N ILE A 352 -5.73 -23.26 -14.95
CA ILE A 352 -6.21 -22.03 -15.60
C ILE A 352 -7.75 -21.97 -15.69
N GLN A 353 -8.43 -23.11 -15.83
CA GLN A 353 -9.90 -23.18 -15.85
C GLN A 353 -10.53 -22.80 -14.52
N ASP A 354 -9.79 -22.92 -13.41
CA ASP A 354 -10.23 -22.60 -12.06
C ASP A 354 -9.78 -21.19 -11.63
N TRP A 355 -8.96 -20.52 -12.46
CA TRP A 355 -8.52 -19.14 -12.24
C TRP A 355 -9.69 -18.17 -12.40
N ARG A 356 -9.96 -17.38 -11.37
CA ARG A 356 -11.03 -16.38 -11.37
C ARG A 356 -10.48 -14.99 -11.09
N LYS A 357 -11.26 -13.99 -11.50
CA LYS A 357 -11.05 -12.59 -11.20
C LYS A 357 -12.20 -12.09 -10.30
N GLY A 358 -11.91 -11.08 -9.51
CA GLY A 358 -12.87 -10.37 -8.68
C GLY A 358 -12.29 -9.09 -8.10
N SER A 359 -13.15 -8.32 -7.46
CA SER A 359 -12.79 -7.22 -6.58
C SER A 359 -12.00 -7.72 -5.36
N GLN A 360 -10.97 -6.95 -4.97
CA GLN A 360 -10.30 -7.09 -3.67
C GLN A 360 -11.28 -6.92 -2.49
N TRP A 361 -12.25 -6.01 -2.63
CA TRP A 361 -13.19 -5.66 -1.55
C TRP A 361 -14.26 -6.75 -1.43
N PHE A 362 -14.26 -7.43 -0.29
CA PHE A 362 -15.16 -8.53 0.00
C PHE A 362 -15.95 -8.31 1.28
N GLU A 363 -17.02 -9.08 1.39
CA GLU A 363 -17.63 -9.42 2.66
C GLU A 363 -17.79 -10.95 2.76
N MET A 364 -17.51 -11.52 3.92
CA MET A 364 -17.60 -12.97 4.15
C MET A 364 -18.09 -13.32 5.54
N ASP A 365 -18.61 -14.54 5.68
CA ASP A 365 -18.98 -15.12 6.97
C ASP A 365 -17.76 -15.68 7.72
N ARG A 366 -17.98 -16.06 8.98
CA ARG A 366 -16.93 -16.66 9.83
C ARG A 366 -16.33 -17.94 9.25
N ARG A 367 -17.15 -18.75 8.59
CA ARG A 367 -16.70 -20.04 8.04
C ARG A 367 -15.72 -19.83 6.89
N LEU A 368 -16.04 -18.96 5.93
CA LEU A 368 -15.14 -18.61 4.84
C LEU A 368 -13.88 -17.89 5.37
N ALA A 369 -14.01 -17.01 6.38
CA ALA A 369 -12.86 -16.37 7.01
C ALA A 369 -11.87 -17.38 7.60
N LEU A 370 -12.36 -18.40 8.33
CA LEU A 370 -11.53 -19.49 8.88
C LEU A 370 -10.80 -20.27 7.77
N GLU A 371 -11.48 -20.51 6.66
CA GLU A 371 -10.91 -21.24 5.51
C GLU A 371 -9.85 -20.43 4.79
N VAL A 372 -10.03 -19.11 4.65
CA VAL A 372 -9.04 -18.20 4.07
C VAL A 372 -7.76 -18.16 4.92
N ILE A 373 -7.88 -18.00 6.24
CA ILE A 373 -6.70 -17.92 7.11
C ILE A 373 -5.97 -19.26 7.27
N SER A 374 -6.68 -20.36 7.07
CA SER A 374 -6.14 -21.73 7.19
C SER A 374 -5.69 -22.31 5.84
N GLU A 375 -5.84 -21.59 4.74
CA GLU A 375 -5.51 -22.08 3.40
C GLU A 375 -4.00 -22.24 3.24
N ARG A 376 -3.56 -23.46 2.90
CA ARG A 376 -2.14 -23.84 2.74
C ARG A 376 -1.79 -24.43 1.36
N THR A 377 -2.76 -24.62 0.47
CA THR A 377 -2.56 -25.28 -0.82
C THR A 377 -2.36 -24.28 -1.94
N TYR A 378 -3.24 -23.28 -2.04
CA TYR A 378 -3.28 -22.33 -3.15
C TYR A 378 -2.47 -21.06 -2.86
N PHE A 379 -2.55 -20.53 -1.64
CA PHE A 379 -1.86 -19.29 -1.27
C PHE A 379 -0.35 -19.31 -1.52
N PRO A 380 0.39 -20.41 -1.21
CA PRO A 380 1.81 -20.50 -1.55
C PRO A 380 2.10 -20.40 -3.05
N LEU A 381 1.17 -20.80 -3.92
CA LEU A 381 1.32 -20.64 -5.37
C LEU A 381 1.27 -19.16 -5.77
N PHE A 382 0.43 -18.36 -5.12
CA PHE A 382 0.39 -16.92 -5.35
C PHE A 382 1.66 -16.24 -4.85
N GLN A 383 2.17 -16.63 -3.67
CA GLN A 383 3.45 -16.15 -3.17
C GLN A 383 4.60 -16.47 -4.13
N ALA A 384 4.64 -17.69 -4.69
CA ALA A 384 5.73 -18.14 -5.54
C ALA A 384 5.64 -17.63 -6.99
N TYR A 385 4.43 -17.52 -7.56
CA TYR A 385 4.25 -17.40 -9.01
C TYR A 385 3.39 -16.21 -9.46
N CYS A 386 2.68 -15.52 -8.55
CA CYS A 386 1.96 -14.29 -8.88
C CYS A 386 2.89 -13.09 -8.75
N THR A 387 3.69 -12.85 -9.80
CA THR A 387 4.68 -11.76 -9.86
C THR A 387 4.48 -10.92 -11.12
N GLY A 388 5.01 -9.69 -11.12
CA GLY A 388 4.92 -8.77 -12.25
C GLY A 388 3.50 -8.26 -12.49
N GLN A 389 2.89 -8.68 -13.60
CA GLN A 389 1.54 -8.24 -14.02
C GLN A 389 0.39 -9.04 -13.37
N CYS A 390 0.70 -9.89 -12.39
CA CYS A 390 -0.30 -10.62 -11.61
C CYS A 390 -0.70 -9.83 -10.36
N TYR A 391 -1.99 -9.56 -10.19
CA TYR A 391 -2.53 -8.86 -9.01
C TYR A 391 -3.22 -9.87 -8.11
N SER A 392 -2.50 -10.31 -7.08
CA SER A 392 -2.88 -11.47 -6.27
C SER A 392 -4.21 -11.26 -5.53
N ASP A 393 -4.47 -10.04 -5.07
CA ASP A 393 -5.70 -9.60 -4.39
C ASP A 393 -6.94 -9.66 -5.28
N GLU A 394 -6.79 -9.56 -6.61
CA GLU A 394 -7.89 -9.67 -7.57
C GLU A 394 -8.16 -11.12 -8.02
N HIS A 395 -7.33 -12.09 -7.62
CA HIS A 395 -7.35 -13.45 -8.19
C HIS A 395 -7.32 -14.58 -7.16
N TYR A 396 -6.67 -14.41 -6.02
CA TYR A 396 -6.54 -15.46 -5.00
C TYR A 396 -7.89 -15.83 -4.39
N LEU A 397 -8.54 -14.87 -3.74
CA LEU A 397 -9.79 -15.12 -3.04
C LEU A 397 -10.91 -15.56 -4.01
N PRO A 398 -11.09 -14.93 -5.19
CA PRO A 398 -12.07 -15.40 -6.17
C PRO A 398 -11.84 -16.84 -6.64
N SER A 399 -10.58 -17.24 -6.85
CA SER A 399 -10.25 -18.61 -7.29
C SER A 399 -10.51 -19.62 -6.15
N LEU A 400 -10.16 -19.27 -4.92
CA LEU A 400 -10.43 -20.10 -3.74
C LEU A 400 -11.94 -20.30 -3.54
N VAL A 401 -12.72 -19.22 -3.61
CA VAL A 401 -14.18 -19.25 -3.46
C VAL A 401 -14.83 -20.06 -4.57
N TYR A 402 -14.40 -19.88 -5.84
CA TYR A 402 -14.91 -20.70 -6.94
C TYR A 402 -14.69 -22.20 -6.72
N LEU A 403 -13.52 -22.58 -6.22
CA LEU A 403 -13.16 -23.98 -6.01
C LEU A 403 -13.90 -24.63 -4.84
N LYS A 404 -14.19 -23.87 -3.77
CA LYS A 404 -14.66 -24.45 -2.50
C LYS A 404 -16.02 -23.94 -2.01
N PHE A 405 -16.42 -22.72 -2.35
CA PHE A 405 -17.53 -21.99 -1.72
C PHE A 405 -18.54 -21.38 -2.72
N GLY A 406 -18.42 -21.70 -4.01
CA GLY A 406 -19.22 -21.03 -5.06
C GLY A 406 -20.74 -21.17 -4.93
N LYS A 407 -21.25 -22.18 -4.20
CA LYS A 407 -22.69 -22.36 -3.95
C LYS A 407 -23.24 -21.46 -2.85
N GLU A 408 -22.38 -20.95 -1.98
CA GLU A 408 -22.75 -20.19 -0.77
C GLU A 408 -22.32 -18.72 -0.92
N ASN A 409 -21.98 -18.31 -2.14
CA ASN A 409 -21.43 -17.02 -2.48
C ASN A 409 -22.26 -16.38 -3.58
N SER A 410 -22.58 -15.09 -3.41
CA SER A 410 -23.41 -14.31 -4.33
C SER A 410 -22.68 -13.89 -5.63
N ASN A 411 -21.38 -14.19 -5.74
CA ASN A 411 -20.50 -13.84 -6.86
C ASN A 411 -20.41 -12.32 -7.16
N ARG A 412 -20.74 -11.48 -6.17
CA ARG A 412 -20.70 -10.02 -6.25
C ARG A 412 -20.02 -9.41 -5.03
N THR A 413 -19.53 -8.18 -5.19
CA THR A 413 -19.04 -7.35 -4.08
C THR A 413 -20.14 -6.43 -3.57
N LEU A 414 -20.11 -6.11 -2.27
CA LEU A 414 -20.97 -5.08 -1.66
C LEU A 414 -20.36 -3.67 -1.76
N THR A 415 -19.22 -3.50 -2.45
CA THR A 415 -18.54 -2.21 -2.60
C THR A 415 -18.65 -1.70 -4.03
N TRP A 416 -19.39 -0.62 -4.22
CA TRP A 416 -19.52 0.03 -5.53
C TRP A 416 -18.23 0.75 -5.93
N VAL A 417 -17.86 0.62 -7.20
CA VAL A 417 -16.68 1.24 -7.81
C VAL A 417 -17.02 1.76 -9.21
N ASP A 418 -16.57 2.97 -9.54
CA ASP A 418 -16.67 3.49 -10.92
C ASP A 418 -15.41 3.23 -11.73
N TRP A 419 -15.55 2.35 -12.73
CA TRP A 419 -14.50 2.04 -13.71
C TRP A 419 -14.72 2.70 -15.08
N SER A 420 -15.71 3.60 -15.22
CA SER A 420 -16.11 4.19 -16.52
C SER A 420 -14.99 4.93 -17.25
N LYS A 421 -14.02 5.50 -16.51
CA LYS A 421 -12.84 6.19 -17.08
C LYS A 421 -11.77 5.24 -17.62
N GLY A 422 -11.85 3.94 -17.31
CA GLY A 422 -10.82 2.96 -17.62
C GLY A 422 -9.50 3.17 -16.84
N GLY A 423 -8.49 2.36 -17.17
CA GLY A 423 -7.17 2.41 -16.54
C GLY A 423 -7.00 1.46 -15.33
N PRO A 424 -5.85 1.54 -14.63
CA PRO A 424 -5.51 0.63 -13.54
C PRO A 424 -6.19 0.99 -12.21
N HIS A 425 -6.85 2.15 -12.14
CA HIS A 425 -7.48 2.65 -10.93
C HIS A 425 -8.89 3.19 -11.24
N PRO A 426 -9.84 3.01 -10.31
CA PRO A 426 -11.18 3.55 -10.50
C PRO A 426 -11.22 5.07 -10.33
N SER A 427 -12.31 5.68 -10.78
CA SER A 427 -12.58 7.10 -10.61
C SER A 427 -12.49 7.52 -9.14
N ARG A 428 -11.98 8.74 -8.92
CA ARG A 428 -11.92 9.40 -7.62
C ARG A 428 -13.00 10.46 -7.53
N PHE A 429 -13.66 10.54 -6.38
CA PHE A 429 -14.69 11.53 -6.09
C PHE A 429 -14.18 12.57 -5.10
N TYR A 430 -14.26 13.84 -5.48
CA TYR A 430 -13.89 15.02 -4.71
C TYR A 430 -15.14 15.70 -4.15
N ARG A 431 -14.94 16.81 -3.45
CA ARG A 431 -16.00 17.59 -2.81
C ARG A 431 -17.22 17.84 -3.70
N ASN A 432 -16.99 18.29 -4.94
CA ASN A 432 -18.07 18.71 -5.84
C ASN A 432 -18.77 17.53 -6.51
N ASP A 433 -18.15 16.35 -6.53
CA ASP A 433 -18.76 15.13 -7.06
C ASP A 433 -19.78 14.53 -6.08
N VAL A 434 -19.68 14.87 -4.79
CA VAL A 434 -20.62 14.41 -3.76
C VAL A 434 -21.88 15.27 -3.78
N THR A 435 -22.86 14.85 -4.60
CA THR A 435 -24.20 15.44 -4.67
C THR A 435 -25.27 14.49 -4.14
N VAL A 436 -26.47 15.02 -3.85
CA VAL A 436 -27.62 14.24 -3.40
C VAL A 436 -28.03 13.21 -4.45
N GLU A 437 -28.09 13.65 -5.71
CA GLU A 437 -28.45 12.83 -6.87
C GLU A 437 -27.45 11.70 -7.06
N PHE A 438 -26.15 11.99 -6.94
CA PHE A 438 -25.10 11.00 -7.04
C PHE A 438 -25.24 9.94 -5.96
N LEU A 439 -25.37 10.33 -4.69
CA LEU A 439 -25.50 9.39 -3.57
C LEU A 439 -26.80 8.57 -3.64
N HIS A 440 -27.92 9.16 -4.10
CA HIS A 440 -29.15 8.41 -4.38
C HIS A 440 -28.96 7.38 -5.48
N LYS A 441 -28.23 7.73 -6.56
CA LYS A 441 -27.90 6.79 -7.63
C LYS A 441 -27.06 5.62 -7.12
N LEU A 442 -26.12 5.85 -6.20
CA LEU A 442 -25.33 4.76 -5.60
C LEU A 442 -26.20 3.78 -4.80
N ARG A 443 -27.24 4.27 -4.14
CA ARG A 443 -28.14 3.47 -3.29
C ARG A 443 -29.22 2.71 -4.08
N ASN A 444 -29.73 3.33 -5.15
CA ASN A 444 -30.96 2.88 -5.82
C ASN A 444 -30.79 2.61 -7.34
N GLY A 445 -29.59 2.82 -7.89
CA GLY A 445 -29.35 2.80 -9.34
C GLY A 445 -29.17 1.42 -9.97
N SER A 446 -29.19 0.35 -9.17
CA SER A 446 -28.99 -1.02 -9.63
C SER A 446 -29.95 -1.96 -8.92
N LYS A 447 -30.26 -3.09 -9.57
CA LYS A 447 -31.02 -4.19 -8.98
C LYS A 447 -30.18 -5.46 -8.93
N CYS A 448 -30.40 -6.28 -7.92
CA CYS A 448 -29.63 -7.49 -7.63
C CYS A 448 -30.44 -8.40 -6.72
N GLU A 449 -29.91 -9.61 -6.51
CA GLU A 449 -30.48 -10.57 -5.58
C GLU A 449 -29.87 -10.43 -4.18
N TYR A 450 -30.70 -10.61 -3.16
CA TYR A 450 -30.33 -10.75 -1.76
C TYR A 450 -31.25 -11.80 -1.12
N ASN A 451 -30.66 -12.89 -0.60
CA ASN A 451 -31.39 -14.00 0.00
C ASN A 451 -32.53 -14.54 -0.90
N GLY A 452 -32.30 -14.65 -2.22
CA GLY A 452 -33.31 -15.12 -3.17
C GLY A 452 -34.37 -14.09 -3.60
N HIS A 453 -34.27 -12.84 -3.13
CA HIS A 453 -35.21 -11.76 -3.45
C HIS A 453 -34.55 -10.60 -4.18
N GLU A 454 -35.29 -9.99 -5.11
CA GLU A 454 -34.83 -8.79 -5.83
C GLU A 454 -34.81 -7.57 -4.89
N THR A 455 -33.71 -6.82 -4.88
CA THR A 455 -33.52 -5.59 -4.10
C THR A 455 -32.75 -4.53 -4.88
N THR A 456 -32.87 -3.27 -4.47
CA THR A 456 -32.03 -2.17 -4.97
C THR A 456 -30.77 -1.97 -4.14
N MET A 457 -30.68 -2.57 -2.94
CA MET A 457 -29.55 -2.46 -2.02
C MET A 457 -28.39 -3.36 -2.44
N CYS A 458 -27.79 -3.01 -3.57
CA CYS A 458 -26.80 -3.84 -4.22
C CYS A 458 -25.38 -3.64 -3.73
N HIS A 459 -25.09 -2.47 -3.17
CA HIS A 459 -23.80 -2.15 -2.59
C HIS A 459 -24.08 -1.45 -1.26
N LEU A 460 -23.41 -1.88 -0.20
CA LEU A 460 -23.49 -1.23 1.12
C LEU A 460 -22.43 -0.14 1.29
N PHE A 461 -21.38 -0.20 0.46
CA PHE A 461 -20.23 0.69 0.51
C PHE A 461 -19.91 1.24 -0.88
N ALA A 462 -19.17 2.35 -0.94
CA ALA A 462 -18.69 2.91 -2.19
C ALA A 462 -17.26 3.46 -2.09
N ARG A 463 -16.56 3.46 -3.22
CA ARG A 463 -15.20 4.01 -3.38
C ARG A 463 -15.00 4.57 -4.80
N LYS A 464 -14.08 5.51 -5.04
CA LYS A 464 -12.99 5.98 -4.18
C LYS A 464 -13.15 7.47 -3.81
N PHE A 465 -13.51 7.74 -2.57
CA PHE A 465 -13.70 9.12 -2.08
C PHE A 465 -12.37 9.69 -1.57
N THR A 466 -12.07 10.93 -1.95
CA THR A 466 -10.87 11.65 -1.48
C THR A 466 -11.12 12.33 -0.14
N PRO A 467 -10.07 12.72 0.61
CA PRO A 467 -10.24 13.50 1.84
C PRO A 467 -11.10 14.77 1.65
N HIS A 468 -11.00 15.43 0.48
CA HIS A 468 -11.80 16.61 0.15
C HIS A 468 -13.31 16.34 0.09
N ALA A 469 -13.73 15.09 -0.12
CA ALA A 469 -15.13 14.70 -0.10
C ALA A 469 -15.76 14.75 1.31
N LEU A 470 -14.95 14.63 2.37
CA LEU A 470 -15.42 14.51 3.75
C LEU A 470 -16.39 15.62 4.14
N SER A 471 -16.04 16.88 3.85
CA SER A 471 -16.86 18.04 4.21
C SER A 471 -18.29 17.95 3.65
N ARG A 472 -18.45 17.45 2.42
CA ARG A 472 -19.78 17.27 1.80
C ARG A 472 -20.48 16.01 2.31
N LEU A 473 -19.74 14.94 2.53
CA LEU A 473 -20.27 13.71 3.11
C LEU A 473 -20.84 13.95 4.52
N LEU A 474 -20.16 14.72 5.38
CA LEU A 474 -20.67 15.06 6.73
C LEU A 474 -21.94 15.90 6.71
N ILE A 475 -22.19 16.67 5.64
CA ILE A 475 -23.43 17.45 5.46
C ILE A 475 -24.57 16.58 4.96
N LEU A 476 -24.29 15.67 4.02
CA LEU A 476 -25.33 14.90 3.32
C LEU A 476 -25.65 13.56 3.98
N ALA A 477 -24.67 12.87 4.55
CA ALA A 477 -24.84 11.53 5.11
C ALA A 477 -25.87 11.48 6.25
N PRO A 478 -25.93 12.42 7.22
CA PRO A 478 -26.97 12.38 8.24
C PRO A 478 -28.39 12.45 7.66
N LYS A 479 -28.58 13.23 6.59
CA LYS A 479 -29.90 13.44 5.96
C LYS A 479 -30.32 12.31 5.03
N LEU A 480 -29.35 11.77 4.29
CA LEU A 480 -29.61 10.82 3.21
C LEU A 480 -29.35 9.37 3.64
N MET A 481 -28.31 9.18 4.45
CA MET A 481 -27.89 7.88 4.99
C MET A 481 -28.45 7.62 6.38
N GLU A 482 -29.20 8.57 6.96
CA GLU A 482 -29.93 8.43 8.23
C GLU A 482 -29.02 8.08 9.40
N PHE A 483 -27.85 8.75 9.49
CA PHE A 483 -26.97 8.65 10.66
C PHE A 483 -27.56 9.52 11.78
N HIS A 484 -28.65 9.06 12.37
CA HIS A 484 -29.21 9.64 13.58
C HIS A 484 -28.90 8.68 14.73
N GLY A 485 -28.02 9.12 15.63
CA GLY A 485 -27.99 8.58 16.99
C GLY A 485 -29.32 8.89 17.67
N HIS A 486 -29.84 7.92 18.42
CA HIS A 486 -31.08 8.07 19.18
C HIS A 486 -31.03 9.21 20.18
#